data_AF-A0A968CYD6-F1
#
_entry.id   AF-A0A968CYD6-F1
#
_cell.length_a   1.000
_cell.length_b   1.000
_cell.length_c   1.000
_cell.angle_alpha   90.00
_cell.angle_beta   90.00
_cell.angle_gamma   90.00
#
_symmetry.space_group_name_H-M   'P 1'
#
loop_
_entity.id
_entity.type
_entity.pdbx_description
1 polymer ?
#
loop_
_entity_poly.entity_id
_entity_poly.type
_entity_poly.pdbx_seq_one_letter_code
_entity_poly.pdbx_strand_id
1 'polypeptide(L)'
;MKFVLSFGLTVWTLLWTACGYSQNKDLPDDFKQILPRGAISAVTNPEFLSADEANISDDSWVLGVVIDGQARAYSLNLLNSHEVVNDQIGDQAFAAVW
;
A
#
# COMPACT_ATOMS: atom_id res chain seq x y z
N MET A 1 18.44 58.98 -11.36
CA MET A 1 18.46 58.46 -9.97
C MET A 1 17.47 57.30 -9.90
N LYS A 2 17.93 56.18 -9.34
CA LYS A 2 17.31 54.85 -9.33
C LYS A 2 16.21 54.78 -8.26
N PHE A 3 15.11 54.08 -8.52
CA PHE A 3 14.46 53.24 -7.50
C PHE A 3 13.79 52.05 -8.20
N VAL A 4 14.47 50.91 -8.14
CA VAL A 4 13.94 49.60 -8.54
C VAL A 4 13.37 48.98 -7.26
N LEU A 5 12.08 48.68 -7.26
CA LEU A 5 11.43 47.89 -6.21
C LEU A 5 11.79 46.42 -6.43
N SER A 6 12.76 45.94 -5.67
CA SER A 6 13.03 44.50 -5.49
C SER A 6 12.21 44.02 -4.30
N PHE A 7 11.16 43.25 -4.55
CA PHE A 7 10.41 42.56 -3.50
C PHE A 7 10.86 41.09 -3.44
N GLY A 8 11.17 40.65 -2.21
CA GLY A 8 11.99 39.49 -1.87
C GLY A 8 11.47 38.14 -2.39
N LEU A 9 12.39 37.41 -3.02
CA LEU A 9 12.30 35.99 -3.34
C LEU A 9 12.94 35.17 -2.20
N THR A 10 12.40 35.23 -0.98
CA THR A 10 13.03 34.52 0.17
C THR A 10 12.07 34.06 1.27
N VAL A 11 10.78 33.85 0.96
CA VAL A 11 9.82 33.27 1.92
C VAL A 11 8.96 32.21 1.23
N TRP A 12 9.58 31.16 0.68
CA TRP A 12 8.84 29.98 0.18
C TRP A 12 9.46 28.63 0.60
N THR A 13 10.66 28.62 1.17
CA THR A 13 11.37 27.38 1.55
C THR A 13 11.23 26.97 3.02
N LEU A 14 10.50 27.73 3.86
CA LEU A 14 10.47 27.53 5.32
C LEU A 14 9.15 26.96 5.88
N LEU A 15 8.17 26.61 5.03
CA LEU A 15 6.87 26.12 5.48
C LEU A 15 6.60 24.63 5.25
N TRP A 16 7.59 23.84 4.81
CA TRP A 16 7.36 22.39 4.66
C TRP A 16 7.82 21.55 5.86
N THR A 17 8.66 22.09 6.76
CA THR A 17 9.31 21.27 7.80
C THR A 17 8.55 21.19 9.13
N ALA A 18 7.32 21.70 9.24
CA ALA A 18 6.63 21.82 10.53
C ALA A 18 5.33 20.99 10.68
N CYS A 19 5.07 20.02 9.80
CA CYS A 19 3.98 19.06 10.04
C CYS A 19 4.47 17.62 9.88
N GLY A 20 5.31 17.18 10.82
CA GLY A 20 5.33 15.77 11.17
C GLY A 20 3.97 15.42 11.77
N TYR A 21 3.03 14.94 10.95
CA TYR A 21 1.73 14.51 11.44
C TYR A 21 1.92 13.25 12.29
N SER A 22 1.96 13.41 13.61
CA SER A 22 1.88 12.27 14.52
C SER A 22 0.49 11.65 14.40
N GLN A 23 0.39 10.57 13.63
CA GLN A 23 -0.85 9.82 13.39
C GLN A 23 -1.38 9.11 14.66
N ASN A 24 -0.67 9.19 15.78
CA ASN A 24 -1.05 8.53 17.03
C ASN A 24 -1.99 9.37 17.91
N LYS A 25 -2.32 10.60 17.50
CA LYS A 25 -3.18 11.51 18.29
C LYS A 25 -4.62 11.02 18.49
N ASP A 26 -5.04 9.98 17.77
CA ASP A 26 -6.42 9.47 17.77
C ASP A 26 -6.54 8.01 18.29
N LEU A 27 -5.47 7.46 18.91
CA LEU A 27 -5.49 6.09 19.45
C LEU A 27 -5.92 6.08 20.93
N PRO A 28 -6.66 5.05 21.40
CA PRO A 28 -6.95 4.89 22.82
C PRO A 28 -5.68 4.86 23.69
N ASP A 29 -5.78 5.36 24.93
CA ASP A 29 -4.64 5.44 25.86
C ASP A 29 -4.02 4.08 26.20
N ASP A 30 -4.79 2.99 26.10
CA ASP A 30 -4.37 1.62 26.36
C ASP A 30 -3.90 0.87 25.09
N PHE A 31 -3.90 1.53 23.93
CA PHE A 31 -3.43 0.94 22.68
C PHE A 31 -1.93 0.63 22.75
N LYS A 32 -1.58 -0.63 22.49
CA LYS A 32 -0.19 -1.09 22.41
C LYS A 32 0.12 -1.61 21.01
N GLN A 33 0.89 -0.82 20.27
CA GLN A 33 1.41 -1.24 18.98
C GLN A 33 2.60 -2.18 19.16
N ILE A 34 2.40 -3.48 18.91
CA ILE A 34 3.45 -4.51 19.03
C ILE A 34 4.33 -4.61 17.78
N LEU A 35 3.85 -4.10 16.65
CA LEU A 35 4.53 -4.15 15.37
C LEU A 35 4.49 -2.77 14.70
N PRO A 36 5.63 -2.22 14.22
CA PRO A 36 5.63 -0.95 13.49
C PRO A 36 4.68 -0.99 12.28
N ARG A 37 4.08 0.16 11.94
CA ARG A 37 3.24 0.26 10.75
C ARG A 37 4.09 -0.04 9.52
N GLY A 38 3.60 -0.92 8.65
CA GLY A 38 4.31 -1.34 7.44
C GLY A 38 5.43 -2.35 7.67
N ALA A 39 5.56 -2.94 8.86
CA ALA A 39 6.55 -4.01 9.07
C ALA A 39 6.20 -5.32 8.34
N ILE A 40 4.93 -5.52 8.01
CA ILE A 40 4.48 -6.54 7.04
C ILE A 40 4.14 -5.77 5.77
N SER A 41 4.96 -5.97 4.75
CA SER A 41 4.85 -5.22 3.50
C SER A 41 3.71 -5.77 2.67
N ALA A 42 2.71 -4.95 2.38
CA ALA A 42 1.70 -5.30 1.39
C ALA A 42 2.33 -5.45 -0.01
N VAL A 43 1.75 -6.33 -0.83
CA VAL A 43 2.05 -6.35 -2.28
C VAL A 43 1.15 -5.33 -2.95
N THR A 44 1.73 -4.34 -3.62
CA THR A 44 0.97 -3.22 -4.22
C THR A 44 1.02 -3.18 -5.75
N ASN A 45 1.84 -4.03 -6.36
CA ASN A 45 1.94 -4.18 -7.81
C ASN A 45 2.11 -5.67 -8.12
N PRO A 46 1.05 -6.48 -7.94
CA PRO A 46 1.14 -7.92 -8.11
C PRO A 46 1.40 -8.29 -9.57
N GLU A 47 2.29 -9.26 -9.75
CA GLU A 47 2.50 -9.93 -11.04
C GLU A 47 1.88 -11.31 -10.99
N PHE A 48 1.30 -11.74 -12.11
CA PHE A 48 0.59 -13.01 -12.20
C PHE A 48 1.25 -13.92 -13.22
N LEU A 49 1.40 -15.18 -12.83
CA LEU A 49 1.80 -16.27 -13.70
C LEU A 49 0.56 -17.02 -14.18
N SER A 50 0.68 -17.75 -15.29
CA SER A 50 -0.32 -18.76 -15.65
C SER A 50 -0.31 -19.90 -14.63
N ALA A 51 -1.38 -20.69 -14.57
CA ALA A 51 -1.46 -21.83 -13.65
C ALA A 51 -0.34 -22.85 -13.90
N ASP A 52 0.01 -23.10 -15.16
CA ASP A 52 1.05 -24.07 -15.54
C ASP A 52 2.47 -23.61 -15.17
N GLU A 53 2.68 -22.31 -14.94
CA GLU A 53 3.96 -21.71 -14.54
C GLU A 53 4.06 -21.52 -13.01
N ALA A 54 2.95 -21.69 -12.28
CA ALA A 54 2.92 -21.46 -10.85
C ALA A 54 3.67 -22.56 -10.09
N ASN A 55 4.66 -22.16 -9.29
CA ASN A 55 5.43 -23.09 -8.45
C ASN A 55 4.73 -23.35 -7.10
N ILE A 56 3.53 -23.92 -7.15
CA ILE A 56 2.74 -24.37 -5.98
C ILE A 56 2.20 -25.78 -6.25
N SER A 57 1.83 -26.52 -5.20
CA SER A 57 1.25 -27.87 -5.37
C SER A 57 -0.14 -27.79 -5.99
N ASP A 58 -0.52 -28.76 -6.83
CA ASP A 58 -1.84 -28.82 -7.49
C ASP A 58 -3.03 -28.86 -6.51
N ASP A 59 -2.79 -29.33 -5.28
CA ASP A 59 -3.78 -29.38 -4.18
C ASP A 59 -3.71 -28.15 -3.24
N SER A 60 -2.89 -27.16 -3.57
CA SER A 60 -2.74 -25.95 -2.76
C SER A 60 -4.02 -25.12 -2.77
N TRP A 61 -4.37 -24.60 -1.60
CA TRP A 61 -5.46 -23.65 -1.50
C TRP A 61 -5.00 -22.27 -1.97
N VAL A 62 -5.92 -21.58 -2.65
CA VAL A 62 -5.74 -20.22 -3.13
C VAL A 62 -6.96 -19.39 -2.76
N LEU A 63 -6.75 -18.09 -2.54
CA LEU A 63 -7.85 -17.14 -2.53
C LEU A 63 -8.21 -16.84 -3.99
N GLY A 64 -9.40 -17.24 -4.42
CA GLY A 64 -9.92 -16.96 -5.76
C GLY A 64 -10.74 -15.67 -5.80
N VAL A 65 -10.51 -14.80 -6.77
CA VAL A 65 -11.31 -13.61 -7.03
C VAL A 65 -11.75 -13.60 -8.49
N VAL A 66 -13.02 -13.33 -8.74
CA VAL A 66 -13.57 -13.14 -10.09
C VAL A 66 -14.32 -11.83 -10.14
N ILE A 67 -13.84 -10.89 -10.96
CA ILE A 67 -14.45 -9.58 -11.19
C ILE A 67 -14.56 -9.40 -12.70
N ASP A 68 -15.77 -9.08 -13.20
CA ASP A 68 -16.05 -8.89 -14.63
C ASP A 68 -15.54 -10.03 -15.54
N GLY A 69 -15.61 -11.27 -15.06
CA GLY A 69 -15.15 -12.46 -15.77
C GLY A 69 -13.63 -12.67 -15.78
N GLN A 70 -12.85 -11.76 -15.19
CA GLN A 70 -11.41 -11.92 -15.01
C GLN A 70 -11.15 -12.60 -13.66
N ALA A 71 -10.50 -13.77 -13.72
CA ALA A 71 -10.16 -14.56 -12.55
C ALA A 71 -8.71 -14.32 -12.10
N ARG A 72 -8.50 -14.20 -10.79
CA ARG A 72 -7.20 -14.17 -10.13
C ARG A 72 -7.17 -15.23 -9.03
N ALA A 73 -5.99 -15.82 -8.81
CA ALA A 73 -5.73 -16.74 -7.73
C ALA A 73 -4.50 -16.25 -6.94
N TYR A 74 -4.67 -16.05 -5.63
CA TYR A 74 -3.59 -15.64 -4.74
C TYR A 74 -3.17 -16.80 -3.86
N SER A 75 -1.89 -17.14 -3.87
CA SER A 75 -1.33 -18.17 -3.01
C SER A 75 -1.50 -17.78 -1.53
N LEU A 76 -2.08 -18.68 -0.73
CA LEU A 76 -2.19 -18.46 0.72
C LEU A 76 -0.81 -18.43 1.40
N ASN A 77 0.18 -19.13 0.85
CA ASN A 77 1.55 -19.09 1.36
C ASN A 77 2.21 -17.72 1.17
N LEU A 78 1.91 -17.05 0.05
CA LEU A 78 2.35 -15.68 -0.18
C LEU A 78 1.62 -14.72 0.75
N LEU A 79 0.30 -14.87 0.89
CA LEU A 79 -0.51 -14.05 1.79
C LEU A 79 -0.11 -14.23 3.26
N ASN A 80 0.33 -15.40 3.70
CA ASN A 80 0.88 -15.58 5.05
C ASN A 80 2.10 -14.69 5.35
N SER A 81 2.83 -14.26 4.31
CA SER A 81 4.04 -13.43 4.47
C SER A 81 3.80 -11.94 4.25
N HIS A 82 2.77 -11.58 3.49
CA HIS A 82 2.46 -10.20 3.09
C HIS A 82 1.14 -9.67 3.65
N GLU A 83 0.26 -10.56 4.11
CA GLU A 83 -1.10 -10.38 4.66
C GLU A 83 -2.12 -9.67 3.75
N VAL A 84 -1.65 -8.83 2.82
CA VAL A 84 -2.45 -8.02 1.91
C VAL A 84 -1.80 -7.97 0.54
N VAL A 85 -2.60 -8.24 -0.49
CA VAL A 85 -2.32 -7.86 -1.88
C VAL A 85 -3.34 -6.81 -2.29
N ASN A 86 -2.87 -5.59 -2.58
CA ASN A 86 -3.68 -4.55 -3.20
C ASN A 86 -3.62 -4.74 -4.72
N ASP A 87 -4.77 -5.01 -5.32
CA ASP A 87 -4.89 -5.31 -6.74
C ASP A 87 -6.05 -4.53 -7.37
N GLN A 88 -6.11 -4.52 -8.69
CA GLN A 88 -7.11 -3.82 -9.46
C GLN A 88 -7.45 -4.61 -10.73
N ILE A 89 -8.75 -4.80 -10.96
CA ILE A 89 -9.30 -5.32 -12.21
C ILE A 89 -10.15 -4.21 -12.83
N GLY A 90 -9.75 -3.70 -14.00
CA GLY A 90 -10.39 -2.54 -14.61
C GLY A 90 -10.36 -1.32 -13.68
N ASP A 91 -11.52 -0.77 -13.36
CA ASP A 91 -11.67 0.36 -12.43
C ASP A 91 -11.94 -0.07 -10.98
N GLN A 92 -12.03 -1.38 -10.71
CA GLN A 92 -12.33 -1.90 -9.38
C GLN A 92 -11.05 -2.27 -8.62
N ALA A 93 -10.66 -1.39 -7.70
CA ALA A 93 -9.62 -1.68 -6.72
C ALA A 93 -10.17 -2.57 -5.60
N PHE A 94 -9.35 -3.52 -5.14
CA PHE A 94 -9.68 -4.39 -4.02
C PHE A 94 -8.41 -4.83 -3.27
N ALA A 95 -8.62 -5.38 -2.08
CA ALA A 95 -7.56 -5.99 -1.29
C ALA A 95 -7.90 -7.47 -1.06
N ALA A 96 -6.99 -8.36 -1.46
CA ALA A 96 -7.00 -9.76 -1.06
C ALA A 96 -6.27 -9.87 0.29
N VAL A 97 -6.97 -10.39 1.31
CA VAL A 97 -6.48 -10.47 2.69
C VAL A 97 -6.65 -11.87 3.26
N TRP A 98 -5.79 -12.25 4.21
CA TRP A 98 -5.81 -13.55 4.90
C TRP A 98 -5.64 -13.37 6.41
#